data_AF-A0A9E2R7Z5-F1
#
_entry.id   AF-A0A9E2R7Z5-F1
#
_cell.length_a   1.000
_cell.length_b   1.000
_cell.length_c   1.000
_cell.angle_alpha   90.00
_cell.angle_beta   90.00
_cell.angle_gamma   90.00
#
_symmetry.space_group_name_H-M   'P 1'
#
loop_
_entity.id
_entity.type
_entity.pdbx_description
1 polymer ?
#
loop_
_entity_poly.entity_id
_entity_poly.type
_entity_poly.pdbx_seq_one_letter_code
_entity_poly.pdbx_strand_id
1 'polypeptide(L)'
;MSNRVAPLLCGLVVLAAAPAATAQTNQVNIVGYLDVPAPTGFSLIANPLNAGSNTVSEVLTNGVSDGMTLFKLNPTNLTFSANVFQAGAWSNPGMTLAPGQGAFLFNPAGPTNLTFVGSVAANVPYTNSLPAGLSLVSSMLPLEGRLDAGLSFPVADGDMIYRYDNASGTYLVYTYDFGSWTVPPMVNVGESFFVWKAGATNWVQTYNF
;
A
#
# COMPACT_ATOMS: atom_id res chain seq x y z
N MET A 1 13.76 -75.71 19.50
CA MET A 1 12.76 -75.40 18.46
C MET A 1 12.44 -73.90 18.53
N SER A 2 12.26 -73.22 17.40
CA SER A 2 11.77 -71.82 17.18
C SER A 2 12.05 -70.75 18.28
N ASN A 3 12.89 -69.72 18.10
CA ASN A 3 13.01 -68.66 17.06
C ASN A 3 12.05 -67.45 17.21
N ARG A 4 12.54 -66.26 16.81
CA ARG A 4 11.95 -64.89 16.76
C ARG A 4 12.06 -64.08 18.08
N VAL A 5 12.44 -62.79 18.15
CA VAL A 5 12.93 -61.80 17.14
C VAL A 5 14.23 -61.07 17.65
N ALA A 6 14.36 -59.74 17.46
CA ALA A 6 15.53 -58.85 17.67
C ALA A 6 15.02 -57.35 17.70
N PRO A 7 15.84 -56.27 17.62
CA PRO A 7 16.86 -55.81 18.59
C PRO A 7 16.94 -54.25 18.83
N LEU A 8 17.90 -53.83 19.67
CA LEU A 8 18.80 -52.64 19.57
C LEU A 8 18.30 -51.16 19.54
N LEU A 9 18.89 -50.39 20.47
CA LEU A 9 19.60 -49.08 20.28
C LEU A 9 18.82 -47.79 19.98
N CYS A 10 18.96 -46.77 20.85
CA CYS A 10 19.40 -45.42 20.45
C CYS A 10 19.80 -44.53 21.66
N GLY A 11 20.88 -43.76 21.55
CA GLY A 11 21.33 -42.81 22.58
C GLY A 11 22.45 -41.89 22.08
N LEU A 12 22.09 -40.66 21.69
CA LEU A 12 22.93 -39.54 21.27
C LEU A 12 22.12 -38.27 21.63
N VAL A 13 22.63 -37.09 21.99
CA VAL A 13 23.80 -36.33 21.52
C VAL A 13 24.35 -35.44 22.66
N VAL A 14 25.65 -35.16 22.64
CA VAL A 14 26.24 -33.98 23.31
C VAL A 14 26.57 -32.95 22.24
N LEU A 15 26.19 -31.67 22.41
CA LEU A 15 27.04 -30.57 21.94
C LEU A 15 26.78 -29.22 22.64
N ALA A 16 27.82 -28.40 22.61
CA ALA A 16 27.98 -27.12 23.28
C ALA A 16 26.87 -26.08 23.01
N ALA A 17 26.60 -25.26 24.03
CA ALA A 17 25.94 -23.97 23.84
C ALA A 17 26.90 -23.00 23.13
N ALA A 18 26.69 -22.78 21.84
CA ALA A 18 27.23 -21.60 21.18
C ALA A 18 26.50 -20.35 21.69
N PRO A 19 27.16 -19.19 21.86
CA PRO A 19 26.44 -17.94 22.01
C PRO A 19 25.58 -17.74 20.76
N ALA A 20 24.31 -17.42 20.94
CA ALA A 20 23.42 -17.14 19.82
C ALA A 20 23.99 -15.95 19.01
N ALA A 21 24.48 -16.23 17.81
CA ALA A 21 24.78 -15.18 16.85
C ALA A 21 23.47 -14.45 16.58
N THR A 22 23.35 -13.22 17.06
CA THR A 22 22.28 -12.32 16.63
C THR A 22 22.43 -12.16 15.13
N ALA A 23 21.56 -12.81 14.36
CA ALA A 23 21.51 -12.61 12.92
C ALA A 23 21.21 -11.13 12.69
N GLN A 24 22.23 -10.38 12.29
CA GLN A 24 22.04 -9.04 11.77
C GLN A 24 21.27 -9.22 10.47
N THR A 25 19.95 -9.04 10.53
CA THR A 25 19.12 -8.90 9.34
C THR A 25 19.57 -7.62 8.64
N ASN A 26 20.48 -7.78 7.68
CA ASN A 26 20.83 -6.72 6.75
C ASN A 26 19.56 -6.37 5.98
N GLN A 27 18.82 -5.37 6.47
CA GLN A 27 17.65 -4.84 5.79
C GLN A 27 18.10 -4.29 4.44
N VAL A 28 17.72 -4.99 3.38
CA VAL A 28 18.00 -4.55 2.02
C VAL A 28 16.97 -3.51 1.65
N ASN A 29 17.38 -2.25 1.68
CA ASN A 29 16.57 -1.15 1.16
C ASN A 29 16.79 -1.05 -0.35
N ILE A 30 15.75 -1.36 -1.11
CA ILE A 30 15.74 -1.27 -2.57
C ILE A 30 15.32 0.14 -2.92
N VAL A 31 16.23 0.92 -3.50
CA VAL A 31 15.96 2.27 -3.99
C VAL A 31 15.39 2.19 -5.41
N GLY A 32 14.35 2.98 -5.69
CA GLY A 32 13.71 3.01 -7.00
C GLY A 32 12.96 4.32 -7.24
N TYR A 33 12.35 4.39 -8.43
CA TYR A 33 11.41 5.42 -8.80
C TYR A 33 10.14 4.80 -9.38
N LEU A 34 9.04 5.54 -9.34
CA LEU A 34 7.74 5.15 -9.88
C LEU A 34 7.10 6.36 -10.55
N ASP A 35 6.76 6.21 -11.82
CA ASP A 35 5.95 7.19 -12.56
C ASP A 35 4.46 6.81 -12.46
N VAL A 36 3.65 7.68 -11.85
CA VAL A 36 2.19 7.52 -11.78
C VAL A 36 1.51 8.49 -12.76
N PRO A 37 0.72 7.99 -13.73
CA PRO A 37 0.01 8.85 -14.67
C PRO A 37 -1.02 9.76 -13.99
N ALA A 38 -0.93 11.05 -14.27
CA ALA A 38 -1.87 12.10 -13.88
C ALA A 38 -2.49 12.73 -15.14
N PRO A 39 -3.49 12.09 -15.78
CA PRO A 39 -4.27 12.73 -16.84
C PRO A 39 -4.96 14.01 -16.34
N THR A 40 -5.43 14.84 -17.27
CA THR A 40 -6.27 16.00 -16.96
C THR A 40 -7.54 15.56 -16.23
N GLY A 41 -7.96 16.30 -15.20
CA GLY A 41 -9.08 15.96 -14.34
C GLY A 41 -8.63 15.28 -13.05
N PHE A 42 -9.46 14.37 -12.52
CA PHE A 42 -9.20 13.71 -11.24
C PHE A 42 -8.50 12.35 -11.40
N SER A 43 -7.62 11.99 -10.45
CA SER A 43 -7.00 10.65 -10.31
C SER A 43 -6.91 10.25 -8.84
N LEU A 44 -7.03 8.95 -8.52
CA LEU A 44 -6.65 8.42 -7.21
C LEU A 44 -5.20 7.93 -7.23
N ILE A 45 -4.31 8.65 -6.53
CA ILE A 45 -2.86 8.41 -6.53
C ILE A 45 -2.37 7.90 -5.18
N ALA A 46 -1.20 7.27 -5.20
CA ALA A 46 -0.48 6.78 -4.03
C ALA A 46 1.03 6.82 -4.25
N ASN A 47 1.77 6.95 -3.15
CA ASN A 47 3.21 6.77 -3.11
C ASN A 47 3.54 5.50 -2.32
N PRO A 48 3.97 4.39 -2.97
CA PRO A 48 4.38 3.17 -2.29
C PRO A 48 5.87 3.18 -1.86
N LEU A 49 6.61 4.26 -2.11
CA LEU A 49 8.04 4.37 -1.80
C LEU A 49 8.27 5.22 -0.56
N ASN A 50 9.19 4.81 0.31
CA ASN A 50 9.60 5.63 1.45
C ASN A 50 10.71 6.60 1.06
N ALA A 51 10.41 7.90 1.04
CA ALA A 51 11.38 8.97 0.76
C ALA A 51 12.07 9.52 2.02
N GLY A 52 11.51 9.28 3.21
CA GLY A 52 11.94 9.92 4.46
C GLY A 52 10.73 10.31 5.31
N SER A 53 10.37 11.59 5.30
CA SER A 53 9.18 12.09 6.02
C SER A 53 7.88 11.80 5.26
N ASN A 54 7.99 11.47 3.97
CA ASN A 54 6.90 11.30 3.01
C ASN A 54 5.94 12.49 2.98
N THR A 55 6.49 13.70 3.12
CA THR A 55 5.73 14.94 2.99
C THR A 55 5.40 15.22 1.53
N VAL A 56 4.29 15.90 1.25
CA VAL A 56 3.86 16.23 -0.10
C VAL A 56 4.92 17.10 -0.81
N SER A 57 5.61 17.99 -0.10
CA SER A 57 6.77 18.73 -0.64
C SER A 57 8.01 17.90 -0.94
N GLU A 58 8.10 16.67 -0.43
CA GLU A 58 9.24 15.75 -0.62
C GLU A 58 8.93 14.72 -1.72
N VAL A 59 7.70 14.21 -1.77
CA VAL A 59 7.29 13.11 -2.67
C VAL A 59 6.54 13.57 -3.93
N LEU A 60 5.94 14.76 -3.93
CA LEU A 60 5.24 15.35 -5.09
C LEU A 60 5.99 16.60 -5.58
N THR A 61 7.20 16.37 -6.08
CA THR A 61 8.12 17.39 -6.62
C THR A 61 8.21 17.39 -8.14
N ASN A 62 8.00 16.23 -8.78
CA ASN A 62 8.09 16.05 -10.24
C ASN A 62 6.70 15.90 -10.85
N GLY A 63 6.52 16.43 -12.06
CA GLY A 63 5.26 16.36 -12.81
C GLY A 63 4.14 17.27 -12.29
N VAL A 64 4.39 18.03 -11.22
CA VAL A 64 3.41 18.96 -10.61
C VAL A 64 3.35 20.30 -11.35
N SER A 65 2.16 20.93 -11.35
CA SER A 65 1.91 22.20 -12.02
C SER A 65 0.94 23.09 -11.25
N ASP A 66 1.00 24.40 -11.50
CA ASP A 66 0.16 25.39 -10.81
C ASP A 66 -1.34 25.10 -11.00
N GLY A 67 -2.07 25.14 -9.88
CA GLY A 67 -3.49 24.80 -9.79
C GLY A 67 -3.77 23.32 -9.48
N MET A 68 -2.77 22.43 -9.51
CA MET A 68 -2.96 21.06 -9.03
C MET A 68 -3.46 21.05 -7.59
N THR A 69 -4.48 20.23 -7.30
CA THR A 69 -5.05 20.16 -5.95
C THR A 69 -5.09 18.72 -5.46
N LEU A 70 -4.39 18.44 -4.38
CA LEU A 70 -4.40 17.16 -3.68
C LEU A 70 -5.45 17.19 -2.57
N PHE A 71 -6.43 16.31 -2.63
CA PHE A 71 -7.48 16.13 -1.63
C PHE A 71 -7.17 14.88 -0.80
N LYS A 72 -7.04 15.06 0.52
CA LYS A 72 -6.80 13.96 1.46
C LYS A 72 -8.00 13.77 2.39
N LEU A 73 -8.56 12.56 2.40
CA LEU A 73 -9.67 12.19 3.27
C LEU A 73 -9.17 11.99 4.71
N ASN A 74 -9.86 12.56 5.69
CA ASN A 74 -9.75 12.16 7.09
C ASN A 74 -10.83 11.10 7.40
N PRO A 75 -10.46 9.83 7.67
CA PRO A 75 -11.43 8.75 7.88
C PRO A 75 -12.23 8.90 9.18
N THR A 76 -11.81 9.77 10.11
CA THR A 76 -12.48 9.95 11.42
C THR A 76 -13.76 10.78 11.30
N ASN A 77 -13.76 11.78 10.42
CA ASN A 77 -14.87 12.74 10.27
C ASN A 77 -15.38 12.85 8.82
N LEU A 78 -14.82 12.05 7.90
CA LEU A 78 -15.16 11.98 6.47
C LEU A 78 -15.04 13.32 5.73
N THR A 79 -14.16 14.21 6.19
CA THR A 79 -13.86 15.49 5.52
C THR A 79 -12.61 15.39 4.65
N PHE A 80 -12.58 16.16 3.55
CA PHE A 80 -11.38 16.32 2.73
C PHE A 80 -10.62 17.59 3.12
N SER A 81 -9.31 17.46 3.29
CA SER A 81 -8.38 18.60 3.30
C SER A 81 -7.83 18.79 1.89
N ALA A 82 -7.99 20.00 1.33
CA ALA A 82 -7.38 20.38 0.06
C ALA A 82 -5.97 20.93 0.30
N ASN A 83 -5.06 20.61 -0.62
CA ASN A 83 -3.70 21.13 -0.67
C ASN A 83 -3.43 21.53 -2.12
N VAL A 84 -3.29 22.83 -2.40
CA VAL A 84 -3.11 23.36 -3.75
C VAL A 84 -1.63 23.62 -4.01
N PHE A 85 -1.13 23.24 -5.19
CA PHE A 85 0.18 23.65 -5.68
C PHE A 85 0.03 24.97 -6.45
N GLN A 86 0.75 26.01 -6.04
CA GLN A 86 0.72 27.31 -6.69
C GLN A 86 2.04 28.05 -6.47
N ALA A 87 2.51 28.79 -7.47
CA ALA A 87 3.75 29.57 -7.42
C ALA A 87 4.98 28.73 -6.98
N GLY A 88 5.01 27.45 -7.39
CA GLY A 88 6.11 26.53 -7.10
C GLY A 88 6.08 25.84 -5.72
N ALA A 89 5.01 25.99 -4.93
CA ALA A 89 4.88 25.33 -3.63
C ALA A 89 3.47 24.78 -3.36
N TRP A 90 3.41 23.71 -2.55
CA TRP A 90 2.16 23.21 -1.98
C TRP A 90 1.72 24.08 -0.80
N SER A 91 0.43 24.43 -0.74
CA SER A 91 -0.19 25.24 0.33
C SER A 91 -0.05 24.65 1.75
N ASN A 92 0.09 23.32 1.84
CA ASN A 92 0.45 22.59 3.05
C ASN A 92 1.57 21.59 2.70
N PRO A 93 2.84 22.01 2.73
CA PRO A 93 3.97 21.17 2.30
C PRO A 93 4.13 19.93 3.22
N GLY A 94 3.84 20.10 4.52
CA GLY A 94 3.94 19.06 5.54
C GLY A 94 2.79 18.05 5.58
N MET A 95 1.76 18.16 4.73
CA MET A 95 0.80 17.08 4.53
C MET A 95 1.54 15.81 4.07
N THR A 96 1.17 14.62 4.55
CA THR A 96 1.86 13.38 4.14
C THR A 96 1.18 12.66 2.97
N LEU A 97 1.97 11.97 2.17
CA LEU A 97 1.55 10.89 1.27
C LEU A 97 2.53 9.72 1.43
N ALA A 98 2.44 9.06 2.58
CA ALA A 98 3.28 7.91 2.93
C ALA A 98 2.71 6.59 2.34
N PRO A 99 3.54 5.54 2.20
CA PRO A 99 3.08 4.20 1.82
C PRO A 99 1.87 3.74 2.65
N GLY A 100 0.86 3.19 1.97
CA GLY A 100 -0.44 2.84 2.58
C GLY A 100 -1.50 3.94 2.51
N GLN A 101 -1.11 5.21 2.34
CA GLN A 101 -2.04 6.33 2.22
C GLN A 101 -2.44 6.59 0.77
N GLY A 102 -3.73 6.91 0.55
CA GLY A 102 -4.20 7.47 -0.72
C GLY A 102 -4.38 8.99 -0.68
N ALA A 103 -4.61 9.55 -1.86
CA ALA A 103 -5.10 10.91 -2.08
C ALA A 103 -5.80 11.02 -3.45
N PHE A 104 -6.78 11.91 -3.56
CA PHE A 104 -7.44 12.24 -4.81
C PHE A 104 -6.81 13.52 -5.37
N LEU A 105 -6.14 13.42 -6.51
CA LEU A 105 -5.50 14.55 -7.17
C LEU A 105 -6.44 15.13 -8.23
N PHE A 106 -6.53 16.45 -8.32
CA PHE A 106 -7.03 17.16 -9.49
C PHE A 106 -5.87 17.80 -10.26
N ASN A 107 -5.73 17.45 -11.53
CA ASN A 107 -4.81 18.08 -12.48
C ASN A 107 -5.59 18.99 -13.45
N PRO A 108 -5.46 20.34 -13.35
CA PRO A 108 -6.11 21.26 -14.28
C PRO A 108 -5.37 21.40 -15.62
N ALA A 109 -4.13 20.91 -15.72
CA ALA A 109 -3.27 21.05 -16.88
C ALA A 109 -3.38 19.83 -17.81
N GLY A 110 -2.52 19.75 -18.82
CA GLY A 110 -2.40 18.57 -19.68
C GLY A 110 -1.94 17.32 -18.90
N PRO A 111 -2.06 16.12 -19.50
CA PRO A 111 -1.55 14.89 -18.91
C PRO A 111 -0.06 14.96 -18.57
N THR A 112 0.31 14.41 -17.41
CA THR A 112 1.68 14.41 -16.88
C THR A 112 1.92 13.12 -16.09
N ASN A 113 3.17 12.86 -15.69
CA ASN A 113 3.53 11.74 -14.81
C ASN A 113 4.11 12.29 -13.50
N LEU A 114 3.61 11.82 -12.36
CA LEU A 114 4.17 12.11 -11.05
C LEU A 114 5.27 11.10 -10.74
N THR A 115 6.52 11.54 -10.70
CA THR A 115 7.66 10.67 -10.39
C THR A 115 7.93 10.66 -8.89
N PHE A 116 7.56 9.57 -8.23
CA PHE A 116 7.95 9.27 -6.86
C PHE A 116 9.34 8.64 -6.83
N VAL A 117 10.16 8.99 -5.84
CA VAL A 117 11.50 8.41 -5.62
C VAL A 117 11.64 8.06 -4.15
N GLY A 118 12.19 6.89 -3.86
CA GLY A 118 12.36 6.44 -2.48
C GLY A 118 12.84 4.99 -2.40
N SER A 119 12.57 4.34 -1.27
CA SER A 119 13.02 2.99 -1.00
C SER A 119 11.95 2.09 -0.39
N VAL A 120 12.16 0.78 -0.50
CA VAL A 120 11.38 -0.28 0.13
C VAL A 120 12.33 -1.19 0.91
N ALA A 121 12.02 -1.47 2.17
CA ALA A 121 12.76 -2.40 3.02
C ALA A 121 12.27 -3.84 2.77
N ALA A 122 13.15 -4.70 2.27
CA ALA A 122 12.84 -6.12 2.09
C ALA A 122 12.79 -6.87 3.43
N ASN A 123 11.99 -7.94 3.46
CA ASN A 123 11.85 -8.88 4.58
C ASN A 123 11.36 -8.26 5.90
N VAL A 124 10.61 -7.16 5.83
CA VAL A 124 9.96 -6.49 6.97
C VAL A 124 8.46 -6.34 6.70
N PRO A 125 7.56 -6.65 7.66
CA PRO A 125 6.14 -6.43 7.49
C PRO A 125 5.78 -4.95 7.62
N TYR A 126 5.18 -4.41 6.56
CA TYR A 126 4.48 -3.14 6.55
C TYR A 126 3.06 -3.35 7.08
N THR A 127 2.55 -2.44 7.92
CA THR A 127 1.20 -2.54 8.50
C THR A 127 0.45 -1.21 8.35
N ASN A 128 -0.74 -1.26 7.76
CA ASN A 128 -1.67 -0.13 7.66
C ASN A 128 -2.97 -0.49 8.39
N SER A 129 -3.35 0.30 9.40
CA SER A 129 -4.59 0.08 10.14
C SER A 129 -5.79 0.61 9.38
N LEU A 130 -6.73 -0.29 9.09
CA LEU A 130 -7.98 0.01 8.40
C LEU A 130 -9.10 0.14 9.44
N PRO A 131 -9.61 1.35 9.73
CA PRO A 131 -10.79 1.49 10.59
C PRO A 131 -12.04 0.94 9.90
N ALA A 132 -13.09 0.65 10.68
CA ALA A 132 -14.41 0.37 10.12
C ALA A 132 -15.00 1.66 9.49
N GLY A 133 -15.81 1.50 8.44
CA GLY A 133 -16.33 2.59 7.64
C GLY A 133 -15.42 2.98 6.47
N LEU A 134 -15.56 4.21 5.97
CA LEU A 134 -14.89 4.68 4.75
C LEU A 134 -13.45 5.15 5.02
N SER A 135 -12.51 4.68 4.21
CA SER A 135 -11.10 5.12 4.19
C SER A 135 -10.58 5.24 2.76
N LEU A 136 -9.52 6.04 2.56
CA LEU A 136 -8.81 6.17 1.28
C LEU A 136 -7.37 5.66 1.45
N VAL A 137 -7.08 4.49 0.88
CA VAL A 137 -5.86 3.72 1.15
C VAL A 137 -5.21 3.21 -0.14
N SER A 138 -3.99 2.69 -0.01
CA SER A 138 -3.17 2.20 -1.12
C SER A 138 -2.25 1.08 -0.66
N SER A 139 -1.58 0.41 -1.61
CA SER A 139 -0.51 -0.55 -1.27
C SER A 139 0.67 0.17 -0.60
N MET A 140 1.24 -0.44 0.43
CA MET A 140 2.48 -0.01 1.07
C MET A 140 3.73 -0.46 0.31
N LEU A 141 3.56 -1.32 -0.70
CA LEU A 141 4.61 -1.84 -1.57
C LEU A 141 4.33 -1.49 -3.04
N PRO A 142 5.38 -1.31 -3.88
CA PRO A 142 5.25 -1.04 -5.31
C PRO A 142 4.89 -2.33 -6.08
N LEU A 143 3.73 -2.88 -5.76
CA LEU A 143 3.16 -4.10 -6.34
C LEU A 143 1.80 -3.76 -6.96
N GLU A 144 1.48 -4.46 -8.04
CA GLU A 144 0.18 -4.45 -8.67
C GLU A 144 -0.49 -5.83 -8.54
N GLY A 145 -1.80 -5.87 -8.82
CA GLY A 145 -2.53 -7.12 -9.01
C GLY A 145 -3.80 -7.19 -8.18
N ARG A 146 -4.26 -8.43 -7.96
CA ARG A 146 -5.53 -8.70 -7.29
C ARG A 146 -5.44 -8.31 -5.83
N LEU A 147 -6.42 -7.55 -5.34
CA LEU A 147 -6.33 -6.91 -4.04
C LEU A 147 -6.14 -7.91 -2.88
N ASP A 148 -6.88 -9.01 -2.88
CA ASP A 148 -6.80 -10.10 -1.90
C ASP A 148 -5.55 -10.98 -2.09
N ALA A 149 -5.29 -11.44 -3.32
CA ALA A 149 -4.31 -12.50 -3.58
C ALA A 149 -2.90 -12.00 -3.96
N GLY A 150 -2.81 -10.87 -4.67
CA GLY A 150 -1.53 -10.24 -5.05
C GLY A 150 -1.05 -9.21 -4.04
N LEU A 151 -1.98 -8.46 -3.42
CA LEU A 151 -1.65 -7.39 -2.47
C LEU A 151 -1.91 -7.75 -0.99
N SER A 152 -2.41 -8.96 -0.71
CA SER A 152 -2.67 -9.46 0.66
C SER A 152 -3.64 -8.58 1.48
N PHE A 153 -4.61 -7.93 0.82
CA PHE A 153 -5.60 -7.09 1.49
C PHE A 153 -6.56 -7.93 2.36
N PRO A 154 -6.82 -7.53 3.61
CA PRO A 154 -7.67 -8.27 4.55
C PRO A 154 -9.16 -8.01 4.26
N VAL A 155 -9.68 -8.74 3.27
CA VAL A 155 -11.09 -8.76 2.89
C VAL A 155 -11.96 -9.52 3.92
N ALA A 156 -13.19 -9.08 4.09
CA ALA A 156 -14.24 -9.77 4.83
C ALA A 156 -15.63 -9.45 4.23
N ASP A 157 -16.63 -10.28 4.53
CA ASP A 157 -18.00 -10.07 4.06
C ASP A 157 -18.56 -8.70 4.50
N GLY A 158 -19.19 -8.00 3.55
CA GLY A 158 -19.69 -6.64 3.73
C GLY A 158 -18.68 -5.53 3.40
N ASP A 159 -17.45 -5.86 3.01
CA ASP A 159 -16.50 -4.88 2.49
C ASP A 159 -16.86 -4.41 1.07
N MET A 160 -16.61 -3.13 0.79
CA MET A 160 -16.76 -2.55 -0.55
C MET A 160 -15.52 -1.75 -0.95
N ILE A 161 -15.09 -1.90 -2.20
CA ILE A 161 -13.98 -1.18 -2.82
C ILE A 161 -14.52 -0.28 -3.93
N TYR A 162 -14.09 0.98 -3.95
CA TYR A 162 -14.43 1.95 -4.98
C TYR A 162 -13.13 2.42 -5.64
N ARG A 163 -12.86 1.90 -6.83
CA ARG A 163 -11.74 2.36 -7.68
C ARG A 163 -12.26 3.45 -8.62
N TYR A 164 -11.48 4.50 -8.82
CA TYR A 164 -11.85 5.58 -9.74
C TYR A 164 -11.33 5.26 -11.13
N ASP A 165 -12.23 5.16 -12.11
CA ASP A 165 -11.84 5.06 -13.52
C ASP A 165 -11.66 6.46 -14.11
N ASN A 166 -10.40 6.80 -14.38
CA ASN A 166 -9.99 8.03 -15.05
C ASN A 166 -10.65 8.25 -16.43
N ALA A 167 -10.98 7.20 -17.17
CA ALA A 167 -11.48 7.33 -18.54
C ALA A 167 -12.96 7.73 -18.57
N SER A 168 -13.79 7.15 -17.71
CA SER A 168 -15.22 7.51 -17.57
C SER A 168 -15.49 8.61 -16.54
N GLY A 169 -14.58 8.85 -15.61
CA GLY A 169 -14.79 9.73 -14.47
C GLY A 169 -15.73 9.14 -13.40
N THR A 170 -15.87 7.81 -13.34
CA THR A 170 -16.83 7.12 -12.46
C THR A 170 -16.14 6.13 -11.52
N TYR A 171 -16.87 5.65 -10.51
CA TYR A 171 -16.37 4.61 -9.60
C TYR A 171 -16.77 3.20 -10.05
N LEU A 172 -15.77 2.35 -10.20
CA LEU A 172 -15.94 0.90 -10.27
C LEU A 172 -16.10 0.38 -8.84
N VAL A 173 -17.24 -0.26 -8.56
CA VAL A 173 -17.60 -0.76 -7.22
C VAL A 173 -17.48 -2.27 -7.18
N TYR A 174 -16.77 -2.78 -6.18
CA TYR A 174 -16.57 -4.20 -5.94
C TYR A 174 -17.00 -4.55 -4.51
N THR A 175 -17.90 -5.51 -4.36
CA THR A 175 -18.38 -5.99 -3.05
C THR A 175 -17.81 -7.36 -2.77
N TYR A 176 -17.36 -7.59 -1.53
CA TYR A 176 -17.03 -8.92 -1.02
C TYR A 176 -18.19 -9.41 -0.16
N ASP A 177 -18.79 -10.53 -0.56
CA ASP A 177 -19.93 -11.13 0.14
C ASP A 177 -19.96 -12.65 -0.06
N PHE A 178 -20.54 -13.37 0.89
CA PHE A 178 -20.57 -14.85 0.95
C PHE A 178 -19.19 -15.52 0.73
N GLY A 179 -18.11 -14.91 1.24
CA GLY A 179 -16.74 -15.40 1.10
C GLY A 179 -16.12 -15.21 -0.30
N SER A 180 -16.67 -14.30 -1.11
CA SER A 180 -16.24 -14.11 -2.50
C SER A 180 -16.36 -12.66 -2.99
N TRP A 181 -15.54 -12.29 -3.97
CA TRP A 181 -15.76 -11.09 -4.77
C TRP A 181 -16.76 -11.38 -5.90
N THR A 182 -17.73 -10.48 -6.14
CA THR A 182 -18.54 -10.51 -7.38
C THR A 182 -17.65 -10.40 -8.63
N VAL A 183 -16.65 -9.50 -8.56
CA VAL A 183 -15.52 -9.39 -9.49
C VAL A 183 -14.31 -9.01 -8.64
N PRO A 184 -13.17 -9.72 -8.69
CA PRO A 184 -11.99 -9.33 -7.91
C PRO A 184 -11.39 -8.00 -8.41
N PRO A 185 -11.18 -6.99 -7.55
CA PRO A 185 -10.51 -5.76 -7.94
C PRO A 185 -9.02 -6.02 -8.21
N MET A 186 -8.53 -5.49 -9.33
CA MET A 186 -7.11 -5.33 -9.63
C MET A 186 -6.71 -3.88 -9.31
N VAL A 187 -5.56 -3.66 -8.67
CA VAL A 187 -5.05 -2.32 -8.35
C VAL A 187 -3.65 -2.19 -8.96
N ASN A 188 -3.39 -1.08 -9.64
CA ASN A 188 -2.09 -0.81 -10.28
C ASN A 188 -1.07 -0.23 -9.28
N VAL A 189 0.22 -0.28 -9.63
CA VAL A 189 1.26 0.36 -8.82
C VAL A 189 1.01 1.88 -8.75
N GLY A 190 0.99 2.45 -7.54
CA GLY A 190 0.75 3.89 -7.34
C GLY A 190 -0.71 4.34 -7.43
N GLU A 191 -1.66 3.40 -7.53
CA GLU A 191 -3.10 3.68 -7.45
C GLU A 191 -3.57 3.67 -5.97
N SER A 192 -4.53 4.54 -5.64
CA SER A 192 -5.31 4.42 -4.39
C SER A 192 -6.78 4.14 -4.66
N PHE A 193 -7.49 3.64 -3.65
CA PHE A 193 -8.91 3.32 -3.74
C PHE A 193 -9.62 3.68 -2.43
N PHE A 194 -10.90 4.00 -2.52
CA PHE A 194 -11.71 4.04 -1.30
C PHE A 194 -12.11 2.63 -0.92
N VAL A 195 -12.12 2.35 0.38
CA VAL A 195 -12.67 1.13 0.96
C VAL A 195 -13.70 1.50 2.02
N TRP A 196 -14.85 0.84 1.96
CA TRP A 196 -15.73 0.69 3.12
C TRP A 196 -15.40 -0.65 3.79
N LYS A 197 -14.89 -0.61 5.03
CA LYS A 197 -14.66 -1.81 5.84
C LYS A 197 -15.85 -2.07 6.75
N ALA A 198 -16.43 -3.28 6.69
CA ALA A 198 -17.48 -3.68 7.63
C ALA A 198 -16.96 -3.80 9.08
N GLY A 199 -15.70 -4.22 9.24
CA GLY A 199 -14.99 -4.29 10.51
C GLY A 199 -13.55 -3.83 10.39
N ALA A 200 -13.03 -3.21 11.46
CA ALA A 200 -11.66 -2.73 11.52
C ALA A 200 -10.65 -3.89 11.51
N THR A 201 -9.51 -3.69 10.85
CA THR A 201 -8.46 -4.71 10.71
C THR A 201 -7.11 -4.06 10.39
N ASN A 202 -6.05 -4.85 10.28
CA ASN A 202 -4.74 -4.41 9.81
C ASN A 202 -4.43 -5.05 8.45
N TRP A 203 -4.13 -4.24 7.45
CA TRP A 203 -3.53 -4.71 6.22
C TRP A 203 -2.03 -4.86 6.43
N VAL A 204 -1.53 -6.08 6.26
CA VAL A 204 -0.10 -6.40 6.40
C VAL A 204 0.45 -6.84 5.05
N GLN A 205 1.58 -6.28 4.64
CA GLN A 205 2.29 -6.66 3.42
C GLN A 205 3.78 -6.85 3.72
N THR A 206 4.43 -7.83 3.10
CA THR A 206 5.87 -8.06 3.23
C THR A 206 6.47 -8.28 1.85
N TYR A 207 7.51 -7.53 1.52
CA TYR A 207 8.29 -7.76 0.30
C TYR A 207 9.40 -8.77 0.60
N ASN A 208 9.21 -10.02 0.19
CA ASN A 208 10.18 -11.10 0.41
C ASN A 208 11.21 -11.16 -0.73
N PHE A 209 12.45 -11.54 -0.41
CA PHE A 209 13.58 -11.68 -1.35
C PHE A 209 14.18 -13.09 -1.32
#